data_AF-A0AAX2J9F6-F1
#
_entry.id   AF-A0AAX2J9F6-F1
#
_cell.length_a   1.000
_cell.length_b   1.000
_cell.length_c   1.000
_cell.angle_alpha   90.00
_cell.angle_beta   90.00
_cell.angle_gamma   90.00
#
_symmetry.space_group_name_H-M   'P 1'
#
loop_
_entity.id
_entity.type
_entity.pdbx_description
1 polymer ?
#
loop_
_entity_poly.entity_id
_entity_poly.type
_entity_poly.pdbx_seq_one_letter_code
_entity_poly.pdbx_strand_id
1 'polypeptide(L)'
;MQIKLTKEETEKLGENKDGIAQLLVRKAILAEMEKKKYTEEEKKYLEEMKINIEVEFYLNSIAQKAVQIYDYELLEVYKNNSELLKDKNTVEIYPQLQQALFNKKLGEEKVKVINEIVEKYKINDVLKEYIKPEEEK
;
A
#
# COMPACT_ATOMS: atom_id res chain seq x y z
N MET A 1 -24.56 6.53 -18.49
CA MET A 1 -24.51 5.43 -17.51
C MET A 1 -25.82 5.38 -16.71
N GLN A 2 -26.41 4.19 -16.47
CA GLN A 2 -27.62 4.04 -15.63
C GLN A 2 -27.21 3.58 -14.23
N ILE A 3 -27.65 4.29 -13.17
CA ILE A 3 -27.33 3.95 -11.78
C ILE A 3 -28.26 2.84 -11.31
N LYS A 4 -27.90 1.59 -11.58
CA LYS A 4 -28.60 0.37 -11.15
C LYS A 4 -27.58 -0.75 -10.89
N LEU A 5 -27.97 -1.73 -10.07
CA LEU A 5 -27.21 -2.97 -9.88
C LEU A 5 -27.44 -3.91 -11.06
N THR A 6 -26.41 -4.66 -11.43
CA THR A 6 -26.55 -5.83 -12.31
C THR A 6 -27.12 -7.01 -11.53
N LYS A 7 -27.63 -8.03 -12.24
CA LYS A 7 -28.12 -9.27 -11.59
C LYS A 7 -27.04 -9.92 -10.70
N GLU A 8 -25.82 -10.00 -11.21
CA GLU A 8 -24.68 -10.57 -10.48
C GLU A 8 -24.34 -9.77 -9.21
N GLU A 9 -24.40 -8.43 -9.28
CA GLU A 9 -24.18 -7.57 -8.11
C GLU A 9 -25.27 -7.76 -7.05
N THR A 10 -26.53 -7.89 -7.48
CA THR A 10 -27.66 -8.17 -6.58
C THR A 10 -27.52 -9.55 -5.94
N GLU A 11 -27.12 -10.57 -6.70
CA GLU A 11 -26.90 -11.93 -6.18
C GLU A 11 -25.75 -11.98 -5.16
N LYS A 12 -24.62 -11.31 -5.43
CA LYS A 12 -23.48 -11.26 -4.52
C LYS A 12 -23.78 -10.52 -3.21
N LEU A 13 -24.57 -9.45 -3.29
CA LEU A 13 -24.89 -8.62 -2.12
C LEU A 13 -26.09 -9.15 -1.32
N GLY A 14 -26.95 -9.96 -1.94
CA GLY A 14 -28.14 -10.49 -1.29
C GLY A 14 -29.01 -9.39 -0.68
N GLU A 15 -29.32 -9.52 0.61
CA GLU A 15 -30.11 -8.53 1.36
C GLU A 15 -29.25 -7.48 2.09
N ASN A 16 -27.95 -7.40 1.82
CA ASN A 16 -27.05 -6.44 2.45
C ASN A 16 -27.34 -5.01 1.94
N LYS A 17 -28.32 -4.35 2.57
CA LYS A 17 -28.80 -3.02 2.23
C LYS A 17 -27.67 -1.98 2.21
N ASP A 18 -26.75 -2.05 3.16
CA ASP A 18 -25.62 -1.11 3.26
C ASP A 18 -24.64 -1.31 2.10
N GLY A 19 -24.31 -2.56 1.77
CA GLY A 19 -23.47 -2.88 0.61
C GLY A 19 -24.10 -2.46 -0.72
N ILE A 20 -25.42 -2.65 -0.87
CA ILE A 20 -26.18 -2.20 -2.04
C ILE A 20 -26.13 -0.66 -2.14
N ALA A 21 -26.40 0.04 -1.04
CA ALA A 21 -26.36 1.50 -1.01
C ALA A 21 -24.97 2.04 -1.36
N GLN A 22 -23.91 1.47 -0.77
CA GLN A 22 -22.53 1.84 -1.05
C GLN A 22 -22.17 1.66 -2.53
N LEU A 23 -22.60 0.55 -3.15
CA LEU A 23 -22.34 0.28 -4.56
C LEU A 23 -23.09 1.26 -5.49
N LEU A 24 -24.34 1.60 -5.15
CA LEU A 24 -25.10 2.61 -5.90
C LEU A 24 -24.46 4.00 -5.80
N VAL A 25 -24.03 4.41 -4.61
CA VAL A 25 -23.30 5.67 -4.41
C VAL A 25 -22.01 5.68 -5.21
N ARG A 26 -21.22 4.59 -5.18
CA ARG A 26 -20.01 4.46 -6.01
C ARG A 26 -20.31 4.62 -7.50
N LYS A 27 -21.36 3.97 -8.02
CA LYS A 27 -21.78 4.12 -9.42
C LYS A 27 -22.21 5.54 -9.76
N ALA A 28 -22.89 6.24 -8.84
CA ALA A 28 -23.26 7.63 -9.01
C ALA A 28 -22.02 8.55 -9.10
N ILE A 29 -21.04 8.35 -8.21
CA ILE A 29 -19.77 9.09 -8.24
C ILE A 29 -19.04 8.85 -9.57
N LEU A 30 -18.95 7.61 -10.04
CA LEU A 30 -18.34 7.28 -11.33
C LEU A 30 -19.03 8.00 -12.50
N ALA A 31 -20.37 8.04 -12.50
CA ALA A 31 -21.14 8.74 -13.52
C ALA A 31 -20.90 10.27 -13.49
N GLU A 32 -20.67 10.86 -12.33
CA GLU A 32 -20.28 12.27 -12.20
C GLU A 32 -18.82 12.51 -12.63
N MET A 33 -17.90 11.60 -12.28
CA MET A 33 -16.50 11.64 -12.71
C MET A 33 -16.37 11.63 -14.24
N GLU A 34 -17.16 10.80 -14.93
CA GLU A 34 -17.18 10.74 -16.41
C GLU A 34 -17.57 12.08 -17.06
N LYS A 35 -18.41 12.89 -16.40
CA LYS A 35 -18.84 14.19 -16.90
C LYS A 35 -17.81 15.29 -16.61
N LYS A 36 -16.92 15.08 -15.64
CA LYS A 36 -15.90 16.07 -15.27
C LYS A 36 -14.88 16.18 -16.40
N LYS A 37 -14.70 17.40 -16.92
CA LYS A 37 -13.59 17.73 -17.82
C LYS A 37 -12.36 18.06 -16.98
N TYR A 38 -11.41 17.14 -16.93
CA TYR A 38 -10.13 17.35 -16.29
C TYR A 38 -9.19 18.18 -17.17
N THR A 39 -8.41 19.06 -16.55
CA THR A 39 -7.30 19.74 -17.23
C THR A 39 -6.19 18.74 -17.57
N GLU A 40 -5.29 19.10 -18.48
CA GLU A 40 -4.13 18.26 -18.80
C GLU A 40 -3.21 18.04 -17.59
N GLU A 41 -3.10 19.04 -16.72
CA GLU A 41 -2.34 18.93 -15.46
C GLU A 41 -3.01 17.96 -14.48
N GLU A 42 -4.33 18.05 -14.28
CA GLU A 42 -5.07 17.09 -13.45
C GLU A 42 -4.93 15.67 -13.98
N LYS A 43 -4.99 15.47 -15.31
CA LYS A 43 -4.80 14.14 -15.92
C LYS A 43 -3.40 13.60 -15.66
N LYS A 44 -2.37 14.43 -15.83
CA LYS A 44 -0.98 14.03 -15.57
C LYS A 44 -0.81 13.62 -14.10
N TYR A 45 -1.36 14.39 -13.18
CA TYR A 45 -1.32 14.08 -11.76
C TYR A 45 -2.06 12.77 -11.43
N LEU A 46 -3.24 12.53 -12.02
CA LEU A 46 -3.98 11.28 -11.86
C LEU A 46 -3.18 10.06 -12.36
N GLU A 47 -2.50 10.21 -13.50
CA GLU A 47 -1.66 9.13 -14.06
C GLU A 47 -0.44 8.86 -13.17
N GLU A 48 0.23 9.90 -12.68
CA GLU A 48 1.34 9.75 -11.72
C GLU A 48 0.89 9.05 -10.43
N MET A 49 -0.27 9.40 -9.88
CA MET A 49 -0.84 8.70 -8.72
C MET A 49 -1.13 7.23 -9.03
N LYS A 50 -1.68 6.93 -10.21
CA LYS A 50 -1.95 5.56 -10.63
C LYS A 50 -0.65 4.75 -10.73
N ILE A 51 0.38 5.29 -11.36
CA ILE A 51 1.70 4.66 -11.46
C ILE A 51 2.28 4.40 -10.07
N ASN A 52 2.21 5.38 -9.16
CA ASN A 52 2.71 5.21 -7.79
C ASN A 52 1.99 4.08 -7.04
N ILE A 53 0.67 3.98 -7.20
CA ILE A 53 -0.13 2.88 -6.63
C ILE A 53 0.27 1.54 -7.24
N GLU A 54 0.49 1.47 -8.56
CA GLU A 54 0.90 0.24 -9.25
C GLU A 54 2.30 -0.21 -8.83
N VAL A 55 3.26 0.72 -8.70
CA VAL A 55 4.62 0.45 -8.19
C VAL A 55 4.54 -0.10 -6.77
N GLU A 56 3.79 0.55 -5.88
CA GLU A 56 3.61 0.11 -4.50
C GLU A 56 2.92 -1.25 -4.42
N PHE A 57 1.89 -1.50 -5.24
CA PHE A 57 1.24 -2.80 -5.33
C PHE A 57 2.20 -3.91 -5.79
N TYR A 58 3.01 -3.64 -6.81
CA TYR A 58 4.01 -4.58 -7.30
C TYR A 58 5.02 -4.95 -6.21
N LEU A 59 5.61 -3.96 -5.54
CA LEU A 59 6.57 -4.18 -4.46
C LEU A 59 5.94 -4.97 -3.30
N ASN A 60 4.73 -4.60 -2.87
CA ASN A 60 3.99 -5.35 -1.85
C ASN A 60 3.75 -6.80 -2.26
N SER A 61 3.35 -7.05 -3.51
CA SER A 61 2.99 -8.39 -3.99
C SER A 61 4.14 -9.40 -3.94
N ILE A 62 5.38 -8.90 -4.03
CA ILE A 62 6.61 -9.69 -3.92
C ILE A 62 7.03 -9.77 -2.45
N ALA A 63 7.23 -8.62 -1.81
CA ALA A 63 7.77 -8.52 -0.45
C ALA A 63 6.91 -9.27 0.57
N GLN A 64 5.58 -9.17 0.48
CA GLN A 64 4.67 -9.80 1.45
C GLN A 64 4.81 -11.34 1.47
N LYS A 65 5.21 -11.96 0.35
CA LYS A 65 5.39 -13.42 0.26
C LYS A 65 6.62 -13.90 1.02
N ALA A 66 7.60 -13.01 1.23
CA ALA A 66 8.83 -13.29 1.95
C ALA A 66 8.72 -13.00 3.46
N VAL A 67 7.74 -12.20 3.89
CA VAL A 67 7.58 -11.84 5.30
C VAL A 67 7.13 -13.05 6.12
N GLN A 68 7.92 -13.37 7.14
CA GLN A 68 7.59 -14.34 8.17
C GLN A 68 7.76 -13.69 9.54
N ILE A 69 6.83 -13.92 10.46
CA ILE A 69 6.90 -13.45 11.84
C ILE A 69 6.92 -14.66 12.75
N TYR A 70 7.90 -14.71 13.63
CA TYR A 70 8.03 -15.76 14.63
C TYR A 70 7.63 -15.24 16.02
N ASP A 71 7.07 -16.11 16.85
CA ASP A 71 6.60 -15.76 18.20
C ASP A 71 7.70 -15.14 19.07
N TYR A 72 8.95 -15.61 18.92
CA TYR A 72 10.08 -15.08 19.70
C TYR A 72 10.39 -13.61 19.35
N GLU A 73 10.20 -13.21 18.09
CA GLU A 73 10.44 -11.83 17.65
C GLU A 73 9.36 -10.91 18.20
N LEU A 74 8.11 -11.38 18.20
CA LEU A 74 7.00 -10.64 18.80
C LEU A 74 7.20 -10.47 20.32
N LEU A 75 7.68 -11.53 20.99
CA LEU A 75 8.01 -11.49 22.41
C LEU A 75 9.17 -10.51 22.69
N GLU A 76 10.17 -10.48 21.84
CA GLU A 76 11.30 -9.53 21.94
C GLU A 76 10.82 -8.08 21.77
N VAL A 77 9.96 -7.82 20.78
CA VAL A 77 9.33 -6.51 20.60
C VAL A 77 8.53 -6.10 21.85
N TYR A 78 7.74 -7.01 22.42
CA TYR A 78 7.00 -6.73 23.66
C TYR A 78 7.93 -6.39 24.83
N LYS A 79 8.98 -7.21 25.05
CA LYS A 79 9.97 -7.00 26.12
C LYS A 79 10.71 -5.68 25.96
N ASN A 80 11.11 -5.33 24.74
CA ASN A 80 11.82 -4.07 24.45
C ASN A 80 10.96 -2.82 24.65
N ASN A 81 9.63 -2.99 24.78
CA ASN A 81 8.67 -1.90 25.00
C ASN A 81 7.93 -2.03 26.34
N SER A 82 8.35 -2.92 27.25
CA SER A 82 7.58 -3.27 28.46
C SER A 82 7.23 -2.07 29.34
N GLU A 83 8.17 -1.13 29.50
CA GLU A 83 7.95 0.10 30.29
C GLU A 83 6.85 1.00 29.71
N LEU A 84 6.72 1.03 28.38
CA LEU A 84 5.69 1.80 27.67
C LEU A 84 4.35 1.07 27.62
N LEU A 85 4.34 -0.23 27.90
CA LEU A 85 3.18 -1.11 27.78
C LEU A 85 2.61 -1.56 29.13
N LYS A 86 3.26 -1.21 30.25
CA LYS A 86 2.95 -1.70 31.61
C LYS A 86 1.49 -1.55 32.05
N ASP A 87 0.82 -0.49 31.60
CA ASP A 87 -0.58 -0.19 31.96
C ASP A 87 -1.58 -0.59 30.85
N LYS A 88 -1.11 -1.23 29.78
CA LYS A 88 -1.93 -1.56 28.60
C LYS A 88 -2.41 -3.01 28.63
N ASN A 89 -3.62 -3.23 28.14
CA ASN A 89 -4.18 -4.57 28.01
C ASN A 89 -3.39 -5.37 26.95
N THR A 90 -2.85 -6.51 27.35
CA THR A 90 -2.04 -7.38 26.50
C THR A 90 -2.83 -7.87 25.28
N VAL A 91 -4.12 -8.18 25.43
CA VAL A 91 -5.00 -8.65 24.34
C VAL A 91 -5.18 -7.58 23.26
N GLU A 92 -5.19 -6.30 23.65
CA GLU A 92 -5.35 -5.18 22.72
C GLU A 92 -4.02 -4.82 22.03
N ILE A 93 -2.90 -4.98 22.71
CA ILE A 93 -1.59 -4.56 22.25
C ILE A 93 -0.90 -5.59 21.36
N TYR A 94 -1.05 -6.88 21.65
CA TYR A 94 -0.39 -7.94 20.87
C TYR A 94 -0.69 -7.86 19.36
N PRO A 95 -1.95 -7.70 18.91
CA PRO A 95 -2.25 -7.53 17.48
C PRO A 95 -1.58 -6.28 16.86
N GLN A 96 -1.48 -5.19 17.63
CA GLN A 96 -0.84 -3.95 17.16
C GLN A 96 0.68 -4.14 17.01
N LEU A 97 1.32 -4.82 17.97
CA LEU A 97 2.74 -5.14 17.89
C LEU A 97 3.03 -6.09 16.72
N GLN A 98 2.18 -7.08 16.50
CA GLN A 98 2.30 -7.99 15.37
C GLN A 98 2.17 -7.24 14.04
N GLN A 99 1.20 -6.33 13.91
CA GLN A 99 1.05 -5.50 12.70
C GLN A 99 2.24 -4.57 12.49
N ALA A 100 2.77 -3.96 13.56
CA ALA A 100 3.96 -3.11 13.47
C ALA A 100 5.20 -3.90 13.03
N LEU A 101 5.41 -5.09 13.60
CA LEU A 101 6.49 -5.99 13.22
C LEU A 101 6.34 -6.47 11.76
N PHE A 102 5.12 -6.79 11.34
CA PHE A 102 4.82 -7.11 9.95
C PHE A 102 5.20 -5.97 9.01
N ASN A 103 4.75 -4.75 9.30
CA ASN A 103 5.01 -3.58 8.47
C ASN A 103 6.51 -3.27 8.39
N LYS A 104 7.24 -3.41 9.49
CA LYS A 104 8.70 -3.25 9.53
C LYS A 104 9.38 -4.24 8.58
N LYS A 105 9.08 -5.53 8.71
CA LYS A 105 9.66 -6.58 7.86
C LYS A 105 9.26 -6.43 6.40
N LEU A 106 8.01 -6.07 6.14
CA LEU A 106 7.54 -5.77 4.79
C LEU A 106 8.37 -4.66 4.15
N GLY A 107 8.69 -3.60 4.90
CA GLY A 107 9.58 -2.54 4.45
C GLY A 107 10.99 -3.04 4.14
N GLU A 108 11.57 -3.88 5.00
CA GLU A 108 12.89 -4.49 4.78
C GLU A 108 12.92 -5.36 3.51
N GLU A 109 11.90 -6.20 3.30
CA GLU A 109 11.79 -7.02 2.09
C GLU A 109 11.60 -6.17 0.82
N LYS A 110 10.85 -5.07 0.89
CA LYS A 110 10.75 -4.13 -0.24
C LYS A 110 12.09 -3.53 -0.62
N VAL A 111 12.90 -3.13 0.37
CA VAL A 111 14.25 -2.59 0.11
C VAL A 111 15.12 -3.62 -0.59
N LYS A 112 15.04 -4.91 -0.23
CA LYS A 112 15.75 -5.98 -0.95
C LYS A 112 15.32 -6.08 -2.41
N VAL A 113 14.01 -6.09 -2.69
CA VAL A 113 13.48 -6.12 -4.07
C VAL A 113 13.95 -4.89 -4.86
N ILE A 114 13.95 -3.71 -4.25
CA ILE A 114 14.45 -2.48 -4.89
C ILE A 114 15.94 -2.62 -5.20
N ASN A 115 16.75 -3.13 -4.27
CA ASN A 115 18.18 -3.30 -4.48
C ASN A 115 18.46 -4.30 -5.63
N GLU A 116 17.72 -5.40 -5.71
CA GLU A 116 17.83 -6.35 -6.83
C GLU A 116 17.51 -5.68 -8.18
N ILE A 117 16.50 -4.80 -8.21
CA ILE A 117 16.15 -4.01 -9.41
C ILE A 117 17.27 -3.01 -9.74
N VAL A 118 17.78 -2.29 -8.73
CA VAL A 118 18.88 -1.33 -8.88
C VAL A 118 20.11 -2.00 -9.48
N GLU A 119 20.46 -3.19 -9.00
CA GLU A 119 21.56 -3.99 -9.53
C GLU A 119 21.29 -4.48 -10.95
N LYS A 120 20.11 -5.09 -11.18
CA LYS A 120 19.71 -5.63 -12.49
C LYS A 120 19.78 -4.59 -13.60
N TYR A 121 19.34 -3.38 -13.33
CA TYR A 121 19.34 -2.29 -14.32
C TYR A 121 20.54 -1.35 -14.19
N LYS A 122 21.51 -1.65 -13.32
CA LYS A 122 22.69 -0.82 -13.07
C LYS A 122 22.32 0.64 -12.84
N ILE A 123 21.29 0.88 -12.02
CA ILE A 123 20.73 2.23 -11.82
C ILE A 123 21.80 3.20 -11.30
N ASN A 124 22.74 2.72 -10.46
CA ASN A 124 23.86 3.53 -9.98
C ASN A 124 24.81 4.00 -11.09
N ASP A 125 24.94 3.26 -12.20
CA ASP A 125 25.73 3.70 -13.35
C ASP A 125 24.98 4.74 -14.17
N VAL A 126 23.68 4.50 -14.41
CA VAL A 126 22.79 5.46 -15.06
C VAL A 126 22.75 6.78 -14.29
N LEU A 127 22.72 6.73 -12.96
CA LEU A 127 22.66 7.91 -12.11
C LEU A 127 23.87 8.85 -12.30
N LYS A 128 25.05 8.31 -12.60
CA LYS A 128 26.28 9.09 -12.84
C LYS A 128 26.16 10.01 -14.07
N GLU A 129 25.28 9.72 -15.01
CA GLU A 129 25.03 10.59 -16.17
C GLU A 129 24.29 11.88 -15.79
N TYR A 130 23.54 11.85 -14.68
CA TYR A 130 22.70 12.96 -14.22
C TYR A 130 23.30 13.72 -13.03
N ILE A 131 24.13 13.07 -12.21
CA ILE A 131 24.81 13.67 -11.07
C ILE A 131 26.28 13.86 -11.42
N LYS A 132 26.69 15.11 -11.68
CA LYS A 132 28.12 15.44 -11.79
C LYS A 132 28.77 15.29 -10.40
N PRO A 133 29.94 14.65 -10.29
CA PRO A 133 30.68 14.66 -9.03
C PRO A 133 30.91 16.11 -8.60
N GLU A 134 30.66 16.41 -7.32
CA GLU A 134 31.04 17.71 -6.74
C GLU A 134 32.54 17.89 -6.96
N GLU A 135 32.92 18.97 -7.66
CA GLU A 135 34.32 19.39 -7.71
C GLU A 135 34.76 19.69 -6.27
N GLU A 136 35.71 18.91 -5.75
CA GLU A 136 36.36 19.15 -4.46
C GLU A 136 36.90 20.58 -4.47
N LYS A 137 36.34 21.45 -3.61
CA LYS A 137 36.83 22.82 -3.37
C LYS A 137 37.96 22.83 -2.34
#